data_AF-A0A151JSN0-F1
#
_entry.id   AF-A0A151JSN0-F1
#
_cell.length_a   1.000
_cell.length_b   1.000
_cell.length_c   1.000
_cell.angle_alpha   90.00
_cell.angle_beta   90.00
_cell.angle_gamma   90.00
#
_symmetry.space_group_name_H-M   'P 1'
#
loop_
_entity.id
_entity.type
_entity.pdbx_description
1 polymer ?
#
loop_
_entity_poly.entity_id
_entity_poly.type
_entity_poly.pdbx_seq_one_letter_code
_entity_poly.pdbx_strand_id
1 'polypeptide(L)'
;MGAIFRILTKFKKLGEAKMTRAITRQRLATLKETFARCQKLDCKIMLAADEKSKAIHTYFTQSYFLTYEDYYHEVADYMAQVLNCHEVRETRPAVHDVSGLNNSFWSSSHLPRINLPTFNETNGKAFAINLNR
;
A
#
# COMPACT_ATOMS: atom_id res chain seq x y z
N MET A 1 1.08 -1.66 24.89
CA MET A 1 2.11 -0.93 24.10
C MET A 1 2.87 -1.76 23.06
N GLY A 2 2.90 -3.09 23.10
CA GLY A 2 3.64 -3.90 22.11
C GLY A 2 3.14 -3.90 20.66
N ALA A 3 2.03 -3.23 20.35
CA ALA A 3 1.44 -3.24 19.00
C ALA A 3 2.26 -2.41 18.00
N ILE A 4 2.65 -1.17 18.33
CA ILE A 4 3.45 -0.33 17.41
C ILE A 4 4.86 -0.88 17.27
N PHE A 5 5.51 -1.30 18.36
CA PHE A 5 6.83 -1.92 18.28
C PHE A 5 6.81 -3.19 17.41
N ARG A 6 5.75 -4.01 17.51
CA ARG A 6 5.55 -5.16 16.61
C ARG A 6 5.28 -4.72 15.17
N ILE A 7 4.55 -3.62 14.94
CA ILE A 7 4.33 -3.08 13.60
C ILE A 7 5.66 -2.61 13.01
N LEU A 8 6.44 -1.79 13.71
CA LEU A 8 7.79 -1.35 13.30
C LEU A 8 8.70 -2.56 13.03
N THR A 9 8.76 -3.51 13.96
CA THR A 9 9.62 -4.70 13.80
C THR A 9 9.17 -5.54 12.61
N LYS A 10 7.86 -5.74 12.41
CA LYS A 10 7.32 -6.42 11.23
C LYS A 10 7.53 -5.62 9.95
N PHE A 11 7.60 -4.30 10.03
CA PHE A 11 7.83 -3.41 8.90
C PHE A 11 9.32 -3.45 8.51
N LYS A 12 10.24 -3.18 9.43
CA LYS A 12 11.70 -3.32 9.24
C LYS A 12 12.09 -4.75 8.81
N LYS A 13 11.39 -5.80 9.27
CA LYS A 13 11.61 -7.20 8.84
C LYS A 13 10.93 -7.57 7.52
N LEU A 14 9.93 -6.82 7.07
CA LEU A 14 9.41 -6.98 5.71
C LEU A 14 10.48 -6.35 4.81
N GLY A 15 11.38 -7.17 4.24
CA GLY A 15 12.40 -6.67 3.32
C GLY A 15 11.77 -5.79 2.23
N GLU A 16 12.51 -4.76 1.79
CA GLU A 16 12.07 -3.74 0.81
C GLU A 16 11.30 -4.31 -0.38
N ALA A 17 11.65 -5.53 -0.83
CA ALA A 17 11.00 -6.25 -1.92
C ALA A 17 9.49 -6.48 -1.76
N LYS A 18 8.94 -6.47 -0.53
CA LYS A 18 7.49 -6.64 -0.27
C LYS A 18 6.78 -5.33 0.09
N MET A 19 7.51 -4.23 0.19
CA MET A 19 6.96 -2.94 0.58
C MET A 19 6.45 -2.21 -0.68
N THR A 20 5.21 -2.50 -1.09
CA THR A 20 4.58 -1.77 -2.20
C THR A 20 3.97 -0.46 -1.69
N ARG A 21 3.86 0.54 -2.56
CA ARG A 21 3.23 1.84 -2.26
C ARG A 21 1.86 1.70 -1.60
N ALA A 22 1.03 0.79 -2.09
CA ALA A 22 -0.30 0.52 -1.55
C ALA A 22 -0.24 -0.03 -0.12
N ILE A 23 0.64 -1.00 0.14
CA ILE A 23 0.82 -1.59 1.48
C ILE A 23 1.36 -0.55 2.46
N THR A 24 2.34 0.27 2.04
CA THR A 24 2.91 1.33 2.87
C THR A 24 1.86 2.38 3.24
N ARG A 25 1.03 2.83 2.29
CA ARG A 25 -0.08 3.76 2.58
C ARG A 25 -1.08 3.18 3.57
N GLN A 26 -1.51 1.94 3.35
CA GLN A 26 -2.46 1.28 4.25
C GLN A 26 -1.90 1.18 5.68
N ARG A 27 -0.62 0.80 5.81
CA ARG A 27 0.03 0.66 7.11
C ARG A 27 0.26 2.02 7.80
N LEU A 28 0.60 3.06 7.04
CA LEU A 28 0.70 4.43 7.57
C LEU A 28 -0.66 4.92 8.09
N ALA A 29 -1.76 4.63 7.38
CA ALA A 29 -3.11 4.96 7.84
C ALA A 29 -3.44 4.25 9.17
N THR A 30 -3.18 2.95 9.27
CA THR A 30 -3.38 2.19 10.52
C THR A 30 -2.50 2.70 11.66
N LEU A 31 -1.25 3.10 11.37
CA LEU A 31 -0.35 3.70 12.36
C LEU A 31 -0.93 5.00 12.92
N LYS A 32 -1.39 5.91 12.06
CA LYS A 32 -2.03 7.18 12.44
C LYS A 32 -3.27 6.95 13.30
N GLU A 33 -4.14 6.02 12.91
CA GLU A 33 -5.35 5.71 13.68
C GLU A 33 -5.01 5.15 15.08
N THR A 34 -4.02 4.26 15.14
CA THR A 34 -3.58 3.67 16.41
C THR A 34 -2.99 4.73 17.33
N PHE A 35 -2.17 5.64 16.79
CA PHE A 35 -1.57 6.72 17.55
C PHE A 35 -2.63 7.69 18.08
N ALA A 36 -3.62 8.08 17.27
CA ALA A 36 -4.73 8.91 17.71
C ALA A 36 -5.54 8.27 18.86
N ARG A 37 -5.69 6.93 18.85
CA ARG A 37 -6.30 6.20 19.97
C ARG A 37 -5.44 6.26 21.22
N CYS A 38 -4.12 6.13 21.09
CA CYS A 38 -3.20 6.25 22.21
C CYS A 38 -3.18 7.65 22.81
N GLN A 39 -3.21 8.72 22.00
CA GLN A 39 -3.37 10.09 22.47
C GLN A 39 -4.63 10.26 23.32
N LYS A 40 -5.78 9.75 22.86
CA LYS A 40 -7.02 9.80 23.64
C LYS A 40 -6.92 9.06 24.98
N LEU A 41 -6.22 7.93 25.01
CA LEU A 41 -5.99 7.17 26.25
C LEU A 41 -5.03 7.92 27.18
N ASP A 42 -3.98 8.54 26.65
CA ASP A 42 -3.05 9.37 27.42
C ASP A 42 -3.77 10.53 28.11
N CYS A 43 -4.62 11.27 27.39
CA CYS A 43 -5.42 12.34 28.00
C CYS A 43 -6.30 11.82 29.15
N LYS A 44 -6.92 10.65 28.99
CA LYS A 44 -7.73 10.04 30.05
C LYS A 44 -6.89 9.65 31.27
N ILE A 45 -5.70 9.11 31.05
CA ILE A 45 -4.75 8.76 32.12
C ILE A 45 -4.28 10.03 32.84
N MET A 46 -3.96 11.10 32.11
CA MET A 46 -3.55 12.39 32.67
C MET A 46 -4.62 13.03 33.55
N LEU A 47 -5.89 12.91 33.15
CA LEU A 47 -7.04 13.45 33.88
C LEU A 47 -7.42 12.62 35.10
N ALA A 48 -7.29 11.30 35.02
CA ALA A 48 -7.66 10.39 36.12
C ALA A 48 -6.55 10.22 37.18
N ALA A 49 -5.33 10.66 36.89
CA ALA A 49 -4.20 10.46 37.77
C ALA A 49 -4.05 11.60 38.80
N ASP A 50 -4.09 11.23 40.08
CA ASP A 50 -3.77 12.11 41.19
C ASP A 50 -2.27 12.40 41.26
N GLU A 51 -1.88 13.50 41.90
CA GLU A 51 -0.49 13.98 41.95
C GLU A 51 0.48 12.96 42.58
N LYS A 52 0.03 12.22 43.60
CA LYS A 52 0.78 11.09 44.18
C LYS A 52 1.03 9.97 43.16
N SER A 53 0.03 9.66 42.34
CA SER A 53 0.16 8.62 41.32
C SER A 53 1.10 9.05 40.19
N LYS A 54 1.07 10.34 39.81
CA LYS A 54 1.99 10.92 38.83
C LYS A 54 3.45 10.88 39.29
N ALA A 55 3.70 11.07 40.59
CA ALA A 55 5.05 11.05 41.15
C ALA A 55 5.68 9.65 41.24
N ILE A 56 4.87 8.59 41.35
CA ILE A 56 5.35 7.22 41.62
C ILE A 56 5.26 6.34 40.37
N HIS A 57 4.20 6.49 39.57
CA HIS A 57 3.91 5.56 38.51
C HIS A 57 4.83 5.77 37.31
N THR A 58 5.45 4.67 36.87
CA THR A 58 6.50 4.66 35.83
C THR A 58 6.08 5.34 34.54
N TYR A 59 4.80 5.19 34.14
CA TYR A 59 4.19 5.89 33.00
C TYR A 59 4.55 7.39 32.94
N PHE A 60 4.48 8.07 34.08
CA PHE A 60 4.73 9.50 34.19
C PHE A 60 6.22 9.78 34.44
N THR A 61 6.84 9.06 35.38
CA THR A 61 8.22 9.33 35.80
C THR A 61 9.25 9.05 34.69
N GLN A 62 8.95 8.10 33.80
CA GLN A 62 9.79 7.77 32.65
C GLN A 62 9.29 8.39 31.35
N SER A 63 8.30 9.29 31.41
CA SER A 63 7.73 9.95 30.22
C SER A 63 7.41 8.96 29.08
N TYR A 64 6.73 7.85 29.42
CA TYR A 64 6.49 6.75 28.49
C TYR A 64 5.75 7.19 27.23
N PHE A 65 4.82 8.14 27.38
CA PHE A 65 4.05 8.65 26.25
C PHE A 65 4.94 9.44 25.27
N LEU A 66 5.86 10.28 25.76
CA LEU A 66 6.80 11.02 24.91
C LEU A 66 7.72 10.06 24.15
N THR A 67 8.30 9.08 24.85
CA THR A 67 9.11 8.03 24.20
C THR A 67 8.31 7.30 23.11
N TYR A 68 7.03 7.04 23.36
CA TYR A 68 6.15 6.38 22.38
C TYR A 68 5.82 7.27 21.17
N GLU A 69 5.66 8.57 21.39
CA GLU A 69 5.49 9.58 20.36
C GLU A 69 6.72 9.68 19.45
N ASP A 70 7.93 9.66 20.01
CA ASP A 70 9.17 9.63 19.25
C ASP A 70 9.25 8.41 18.32
N TYR A 71 8.91 7.23 18.82
CA TYR A 71 8.85 6.02 17.99
C TYR A 71 7.81 6.15 16.87
N TYR A 72 6.64 6.73 17.15
CA TYR A 72 5.63 6.95 16.13
C TYR A 72 6.16 7.84 15.00
N HIS A 73 6.84 8.96 15.35
CA HIS A 73 7.45 9.86 14.38
C HIS A 73 8.53 9.15 13.55
N GLU A 74 9.44 8.40 14.17
CA GLU A 74 10.47 7.62 13.46
C GLU A 74 9.83 6.67 12.43
N VAL A 75 8.77 5.95 12.82
CA VAL A 75 8.06 5.03 11.91
C VAL A 75 7.39 5.80 10.77
N ALA A 76 6.70 6.88 11.09
CA ALA A 76 5.94 7.67 10.12
C ALA A 76 6.87 8.29 9.07
N ASP A 77 8.01 8.82 9.49
CA ASP A 77 9.03 9.39 8.63
C ASP A 77 9.65 8.34 7.72
N TYR A 78 9.97 7.15 8.27
CA TYR A 78 10.44 6.03 7.46
C TYR A 78 9.41 5.61 6.40
N MET A 79 8.13 5.48 6.77
CA MET A 79 7.07 5.15 5.82
C MET A 79 6.89 6.24 4.75
N ALA A 80 7.03 7.52 5.11
CA ALA A 80 6.98 8.63 4.17
C ALA A 80 8.16 8.58 3.18
N GLN A 81 9.37 8.28 3.66
CA GLN A 81 10.56 8.10 2.82
C GLN A 81 10.36 6.97 1.81
N VAL A 82 9.86 5.81 2.25
CA VAL A 82 9.54 4.68 1.36
C VAL A 82 8.54 5.09 0.28
N LEU A 83 7.50 5.85 0.63
CA LEU A 83 6.52 6.34 -0.35
C LEU A 83 7.14 7.30 -1.37
N ASN A 84 8.00 8.22 -0.93
CA ASN A 84 8.69 9.15 -1.83
C ASN A 84 9.60 8.40 -2.83
N CYS A 85 10.31 7.36 -2.38
CA CYS A 85 11.12 6.52 -3.28
C CYS A 85 10.30 5.89 -4.42
N HIS A 86 9.04 5.53 -4.18
CA HIS A 86 8.16 5.02 -5.23
C HIS A 86 7.72 6.11 -6.22
N GLU A 87 7.48 7.33 -5.76
CA GLU A 87 7.05 8.45 -6.62
C GLU A 87 8.17 8.94 -7.55
N VAL A 88 9.41 8.99 -7.04
CA VAL A 88 10.60 9.30 -7.85
C VAL A 88 10.82 8.24 -8.94
N ARG A 89 10.56 6.95 -8.64
CA ARG A 89 10.67 5.86 -9.62
C ARG A 89 9.59 5.92 -10.71
N GLU A 90 8.36 6.34 -10.37
CA GLU A 90 7.28 6.56 -11.35
C GLU A 90 7.56 7.77 -12.26
N THR A 91 8.27 8.79 -11.76
CA THR A 91 8.52 10.05 -12.49
C THR A 91 9.75 10.00 -13.39
N ARG A 92 10.68 9.06 -13.17
CA ARG A 92 11.78 8.84 -14.11
C ARG A 92 11.17 8.29 -15.41
N PRO A 93 11.15 9.04 -16.53
CA PRO A 93 10.81 8.43 -17.80
C PRO A 93 11.82 7.31 -17.98
N ALA A 94 11.36 6.10 -18.25
CA ALA A 94 12.23 5.13 -18.87
C ALA A 94 12.75 5.83 -20.13
N VAL A 95 14.00 6.29 -20.10
CA VAL A 95 14.77 6.67 -21.28
C VAL A 95 15.01 5.36 -22.05
N HIS A 96 13.93 4.84 -22.59
CA HIS A 96 13.98 3.99 -23.76
C HIS A 96 13.51 4.90 -24.88
N ASP A 97 14.48 5.28 -25.68
CA ASP A 97 14.33 5.94 -26.95
C ASP A 97 13.24 5.22 -27.76
N VAL A 98 12.07 5.84 -27.90
CA VAL A 98 11.02 5.44 -28.83
C VAL A 98 10.65 6.69 -29.61
N SER A 99 11.46 6.96 -30.64
CA SER A 99 11.02 7.72 -31.79
C SER A 99 9.78 7.03 -32.37
N GLY A 100 8.60 7.63 -32.16
CA GLY A 100 7.34 7.07 -32.62
C GLY A 100 6.14 7.90 -32.21
N LEU A 101 6.15 9.17 -32.60
CA LEU A 101 5.01 10.08 -32.50
C LEU A 101 3.81 9.48 -33.28
N ASN A 102 2.73 9.07 -32.60
CA ASN A 102 1.39 9.50 -33.02
C ASN A 102 0.31 9.22 -31.96
N ASN A 103 -0.49 10.25 -31.71
CA ASN A 103 -1.78 10.21 -31.04
C ASN A 103 -2.74 9.28 -31.79
N SER A 104 -3.30 8.28 -31.13
CA SER A 104 -4.73 7.96 -31.28
C SER A 104 -5.25 7.22 -30.05
N PHE A 105 -6.10 7.91 -29.31
CA PHE A 105 -7.14 7.27 -28.53
C PHE A 105 -8.07 6.58 -29.54
N TRP A 106 -8.11 5.25 -29.55
CA TRP A 106 -9.32 4.40 -29.70
C TRP A 106 -8.96 2.95 -30.05
N SER A 107 -9.50 2.04 -29.25
CA SER A 107 -9.87 0.65 -29.53
C SER A 107 -8.92 -0.20 -30.39
N SER A 108 -8.16 -1.06 -29.72
CA SER A 108 -7.61 -2.27 -30.33
C SER A 108 -7.94 -3.47 -29.43
N SER A 109 -9.18 -3.93 -29.52
CA SER A 109 -9.59 -5.26 -29.09
C SER A 109 -9.19 -6.27 -30.17
N HIS A 110 -7.90 -6.53 -30.31
CA HIS A 110 -7.43 -7.61 -31.17
C HIS A 110 -7.19 -8.87 -30.34
N LEU A 111 -8.21 -9.72 -30.30
CA LEU A 111 -8.08 -11.11 -29.89
C LEU A 111 -6.99 -11.79 -30.73
N PRO A 112 -6.20 -12.71 -30.15
CA PRO A 112 -5.22 -13.46 -30.91
C PRO A 112 -5.93 -14.22 -32.05
N ARG A 113 -5.41 -14.08 -33.28
CA ARG A 113 -5.94 -14.81 -34.44
C ARG A 113 -5.81 -16.31 -34.17
N ILE A 114 -6.95 -16.97 -34.06
CA ILE A 114 -7.05 -18.43 -34.00
C ILE A 114 -6.81 -18.92 -35.42
N ASN A 115 -5.77 -19.73 -35.63
CA ASN A 115 -5.58 -20.40 -36.91
C ASN A 115 -6.61 -21.53 -36.99
N LEU A 116 -7.61 -21.37 -37.85
CA LEU A 116 -8.54 -22.44 -38.19
C LEU A 116 -7.83 -23.41 -39.15
N PRO A 117 -7.92 -24.73 -38.95
CA PRO A 117 -7.41 -25.69 -39.90
C PRO A 117 -8.21 -25.57 -41.21
N THR A 118 -7.52 -25.55 -42.34
CA THR A 118 -8.13 -25.59 -43.67
C THR A 118 -8.87 -26.92 -43.82
N PHE A 119 -10.20 -26.84 -43.96
CA PHE A 119 -11.02 -28.00 -44.27
C PHE A 119 -10.89 -28.25 -45.77
N ASN A 120 -10.08 -29.23 -46.16
CA ASN A 120 -10.10 -29.71 -47.53
C ASN A 120 -11.44 -30.41 -47.78
N GLU A 121 -12.21 -29.86 -48.71
CA GLU A 121 -13.47 -30.39 -49.18
C GLU A 121 -13.29 -31.81 -49.73
N THR A 122 -13.63 -32.81 -48.94
CA THR A 122 -14.21 -34.03 -49.49
C THR A 122 -15.29 -34.50 -48.54
N ASN A 123 -16.53 -34.35 -49.00
CA ASN A 123 -17.77 -34.98 -48.51
C ASN A 123 -18.57 -34.20 -47.45
N GLY A 124 -19.28 -33.19 -47.95
CA GLY A 124 -20.73 -33.02 -47.80
C GLY A 124 -21.39 -33.29 -46.44
N LYS A 125 -21.89 -32.22 -45.82
CA LYS A 125 -23.33 -32.00 -45.56
C LYS A 125 -23.54 -30.62 -44.94
N ALA A 126 -24.36 -29.82 -45.63
CA ALA A 126 -24.87 -28.57 -45.14
C ALA A 126 -25.65 -28.77 -43.83
N PHE A 127 -25.37 -27.94 -42.82
CA PHE A 127 -26.32 -27.63 -41.77
C PHE A 127 -26.36 -26.11 -41.62
N ALA A 128 -27.47 -25.54 -42.09
CA ALA A 128 -27.85 -24.18 -41.79
C ALA A 128 -28.21 -24.08 -40.31
N ILE A 129 -27.70 -23.06 -39.62
CA ILE A 129 -28.35 -22.53 -38.43
C ILE A 129 -28.32 -21.00 -38.49
N ASN A 130 -29.45 -20.50 -39.01
CA ASN A 130 -30.21 -19.32 -38.67
C ASN A 130 -29.49 -18.16 -37.93
N LEU A 131 -29.41 -17.04 -38.65
CA LEU A 131 -29.03 -15.71 -38.21
C LEU A 131 -30.13 -15.15 -37.30
N ASN A 132 -29.79 -14.74 -36.07
CA ASN A 132 -30.69 -13.94 -35.24
C ASN A 132 -30.08 -12.55 -35.06
N ARG A 133 -30.36 -11.65 -36.01
CA ARG A 133 -30.98 -10.33 -35.79
C ARG A 133 -31.13 -9.55 -37.09
#